data_AF-A0A1B8CSQ3-F1
#
_entry.id   AF-A0A1B8CSQ3-F1
#
_cell.length_a   1.000
_cell.length_b   1.000
_cell.length_c   1.000
_cell.angle_alpha   90.00
_cell.angle_beta   90.00
_cell.angle_gamma   90.00
#
_symmetry.space_group_name_H-M   'P 1'
#
loop_
_entity.id
_entity.type
_entity.pdbx_description
1 polymer ?
#
loop_
_entity_poly.entity_id
_entity_poly.type
_entity_poly.pdbx_seq_one_letter_code
_entity_poly.pdbx_strand_id
1 'polypeptide(L)'
;MIRSPPALLTRARSLTNEHASLSAKTSDTFDSKLAKRLGELQPIASSLASLDTATSSLTELHALLSDRSTDPELRELAGEDLIATKSEVASLSQNLKTALTPIHPFAALPCLIEIKPGVGGSEANLFAGDLLRMYLRYAERRGFQSSLLKYETTDGTTGAESEAPILEAILEISDAGAYAELRCESGVHRVQRVPVTEAKGRTHTSAVGVLVLPSIPTTGGEKSIGEADLNDPESDYYVNTTDVRVDVMRARGAGAVGQHDGLRGAHDAHPDGHRRLDARFAISTQEPRESVEYPARAPSAGEAGEAGGGGAE
;
A
#
# COMPACT_ATOMS: atom_id res chain seq x y z
N MET A 1 5.26 -28.37 4.45
CA MET A 1 4.27 -28.34 3.35
C MET A 1 3.45 -27.07 3.49
N ILE A 2 3.61 -26.11 2.57
CA ILE A 2 2.82 -24.88 2.54
C ILE A 2 1.45 -25.25 1.99
N ARG A 3 0.55 -25.73 2.84
CA ARG A 3 -0.83 -25.99 2.46
C ARG A 3 -1.61 -24.69 2.65
N SER A 4 -2.33 -24.24 1.63
CA SER A 4 -3.25 -23.11 1.77
C SER A 4 -4.27 -23.41 2.88
N PRO A 5 -4.50 -22.47 3.83
CA PRO A 5 -5.47 -22.63 4.90
C PRO A 5 -6.84 -23.08 4.36
N PRO A 6 -7.54 -24.03 5.04
CA PRO A 6 -8.80 -24.58 4.55
C PRO A 6 -9.88 -23.49 4.38
N ALA A 7 -9.89 -22.47 5.25
CA ALA A 7 -10.80 -21.33 5.13
C ALA A 7 -10.63 -20.54 3.82
N LEU A 8 -9.39 -20.36 3.34
CA LEU A 8 -9.13 -19.66 2.08
C LEU A 8 -9.62 -20.49 0.88
N LEU A 9 -9.44 -21.81 0.91
CA LEU A 9 -9.94 -22.69 -0.14
C LEU A 9 -11.46 -22.72 -0.19
N THR A 10 -12.13 -22.75 0.97
CA THR A 10 -13.60 -22.65 1.05
C THR A 10 -14.10 -21.35 0.44
N ARG A 11 -13.44 -20.22 0.77
CA ARG A 11 -13.77 -18.92 0.19
C ARG A 11 -13.54 -18.88 -1.32
N ALA A 12 -12.41 -19.38 -1.79
CA ALA A 12 -12.10 -19.46 -3.22
C ALA A 12 -13.18 -20.23 -3.98
N ARG A 13 -13.54 -21.43 -3.50
CA ARG A 13 -14.60 -22.26 -4.10
C ARG A 13 -15.95 -21.55 -4.12
N SER A 14 -16.30 -20.86 -3.04
CA SER A 14 -17.55 -20.07 -2.99
C SER A 14 -17.57 -18.99 -4.08
N LEU A 15 -16.46 -18.25 -4.25
CA LEU A 15 -16.33 -17.21 -5.26
C LEU A 15 -16.28 -17.77 -6.68
N THR A 16 -15.67 -18.94 -6.88
CA THR A 16 -15.69 -19.65 -8.17
C THR A 16 -17.10 -20.15 -8.53
N ASN A 17 -17.87 -20.62 -7.55
CA ASN A 17 -19.28 -20.99 -7.77
C ASN A 17 -20.14 -19.77 -8.11
N GLU A 18 -19.91 -18.64 -7.43
CA GLU A 18 -20.54 -17.36 -7.78
C GLU A 18 -20.22 -16.99 -9.23
N HIS A 19 -18.94 -17.03 -9.62
CA HIS A 19 -18.51 -16.78 -11.00
C HIS A 19 -19.23 -17.67 -12.02
N ALA A 20 -19.29 -18.98 -11.78
CA ALA A 20 -20.00 -19.91 -12.67
C ALA A 20 -21.50 -19.57 -12.78
N SER A 21 -22.14 -19.23 -11.67
CA SER A 21 -23.56 -18.85 -11.65
C SER A 21 -23.83 -17.53 -12.38
N LEU A 22 -22.94 -16.56 -12.27
CA LEU A 22 -23.04 -15.27 -12.96
C LEU A 22 -22.76 -15.42 -14.46
N SER A 23 -21.75 -16.22 -14.81
CA SER A 23 -21.39 -16.48 -16.21
C SER A 23 -22.55 -17.13 -16.97
N ALA A 24 -23.28 -18.04 -16.33
CA ALA A 24 -24.48 -18.65 -16.90
C ALA A 24 -25.65 -17.66 -17.07
N LYS A 25 -25.77 -16.62 -16.23
CA LYS A 25 -26.83 -15.60 -16.33
C LYS A 25 -26.57 -14.56 -17.43
N THR A 26 -25.30 -14.29 -17.73
CA THR A 26 -24.91 -13.26 -18.71
C THR A 26 -25.27 -13.64 -20.16
N SER A 27 -25.58 -14.90 -20.46
CA SER A 27 -26.05 -15.30 -21.80
C SER A 27 -27.36 -14.64 -22.21
N ASP A 28 -28.16 -14.19 -21.24
CA ASP A 28 -29.54 -13.77 -21.47
C ASP A 28 -29.71 -12.24 -21.48
N THR A 29 -28.89 -11.50 -20.72
CA THR A 29 -28.93 -10.04 -20.63
C THR A 29 -27.55 -9.46 -20.33
N PHE A 30 -27.13 -8.43 -21.07
CA PHE A 30 -25.88 -7.71 -20.81
C PHE A 30 -26.08 -6.61 -19.75
N ASP A 31 -25.34 -6.70 -18.65
CA ASP A 31 -25.28 -5.69 -17.57
C ASP A 31 -23.81 -5.39 -17.27
N SER A 32 -23.45 -4.10 -17.26
CA SER A 32 -22.09 -3.62 -17.01
C SER A 32 -21.60 -3.94 -15.60
N LYS A 33 -22.48 -3.95 -14.59
CA LYS A 33 -22.13 -4.32 -13.21
C LYS A 33 -21.80 -5.81 -13.11
N LEU A 34 -22.58 -6.66 -13.77
CA LEU A 34 -22.31 -8.09 -13.84
C LEU A 34 -21.02 -8.39 -14.59
N ALA A 35 -20.77 -7.70 -15.70
CA ALA A 35 -19.53 -7.84 -16.46
C ALA A 35 -18.29 -7.47 -15.62
N LYS A 36 -18.36 -6.38 -14.84
CA LYS A 36 -17.30 -5.98 -13.89
C LYS A 36 -17.07 -7.07 -12.85
N ARG A 37 -18.14 -7.55 -12.21
CA ARG A 37 -18.05 -8.60 -11.18
C ARG A 37 -17.47 -9.92 -11.72
N LEU A 38 -17.84 -10.31 -12.94
CA LEU A 38 -17.24 -11.47 -13.61
C LEU A 38 -15.74 -11.27 -13.83
N GLY A 39 -15.33 -10.10 -14.30
CA GLY A 39 -13.92 -9.74 -14.46
C GLY A 39 -13.12 -9.82 -13.16
N GLU A 40 -13.72 -9.42 -12.03
CA GLU A 40 -13.09 -9.51 -10.70
C GLU A 40 -12.94 -10.96 -10.20
N LEU A 41 -13.91 -11.83 -10.50
CA LEU A 41 -13.90 -13.22 -10.02
C LEU A 41 -13.10 -14.16 -10.93
N GLN A 42 -12.91 -13.81 -12.21
CA GLN A 42 -12.21 -14.63 -13.19
C GLN A 42 -10.77 -15.01 -12.77
N PRO A 43 -9.92 -14.11 -12.24
CA PRO A 43 -8.59 -14.46 -11.75
C PRO A 43 -8.60 -15.46 -10.58
N ILE A 44 -9.64 -15.42 -9.75
CA ILE A 44 -9.79 -16.34 -8.62
C ILE A 44 -10.16 -17.73 -9.14
N ALA A 45 -11.10 -17.80 -10.07
CA ALA A 45 -11.53 -19.05 -10.70
C ALA A 45 -10.38 -19.74 -11.46
N SER A 46 -9.61 -19.00 -12.26
CA SER A 46 -8.46 -19.55 -12.98
C SER A 46 -7.34 -20.00 -12.03
N SER A 47 -7.01 -19.18 -11.03
CA SER A 47 -5.97 -19.53 -10.04
C SER A 47 -6.32 -20.78 -9.23
N LEU A 48 -7.59 -20.94 -8.85
CA LEU A 48 -8.07 -22.13 -8.16
C LEU A 48 -8.00 -23.37 -9.06
N ALA A 49 -8.43 -23.26 -10.31
CA ALA A 49 -8.39 -24.37 -11.27
C ALA A 49 -6.96 -24.87 -11.54
N SER A 50 -6.00 -23.95 -11.69
CA SER A 50 -4.58 -24.30 -11.81
C SER A 50 -4.06 -25.00 -10.56
N LEU A 51 -4.41 -24.48 -9.37
CA LEU A 51 -3.99 -25.08 -8.10
C LEU A 51 -4.58 -26.48 -7.91
N ASP A 52 -5.86 -26.68 -8.22
CA ASP A 52 -6.53 -27.98 -8.12
C ASP A 52 -5.91 -28.99 -9.09
N THR A 53 -5.58 -28.57 -10.32
CA THR A 53 -4.87 -29.40 -11.30
C THR A 53 -3.51 -29.85 -10.77
N ALA A 54 -2.67 -28.90 -10.34
CA ALA A 54 -1.34 -29.20 -9.81
C ALA A 54 -1.40 -30.07 -8.53
N THR A 55 -2.43 -29.88 -7.71
CA THR A 55 -2.67 -30.71 -6.52
C THR A 55 -3.07 -32.14 -6.91
N SER A 56 -3.90 -32.31 -7.96
CA SER A 56 -4.23 -33.64 -8.51
C SER A 56 -2.98 -34.35 -9.02
N SER A 57 -2.16 -33.67 -9.82
CA SER A 57 -0.88 -34.23 -10.30
C SER A 57 0.03 -34.65 -9.15
N LEU A 58 0.12 -33.85 -8.08
CA LEU A 58 0.90 -34.21 -6.89
C LEU A 58 0.35 -35.48 -6.23
N THR A 59 -0.99 -35.64 -6.13
CA THR A 59 -1.59 -36.86 -5.58
C THR A 59 -1.35 -38.09 -6.44
N GLU A 60 -1.39 -37.94 -7.77
CA GLU A 60 -1.09 -39.02 -8.73
C GLU A 60 0.37 -39.46 -8.66
N LEU A 61 1.32 -38.50 -8.62
CA LEU A 61 2.74 -38.77 -8.45
C LEU A 61 3.03 -39.48 -7.12
N HIS A 62 2.39 -39.05 -6.03
CA HIS A 62 2.49 -39.73 -4.74
C HIS A 62 1.95 -41.17 -4.80
N ALA A 63 0.88 -41.42 -5.56
CA ALA A 63 0.32 -42.76 -5.74
C ALA A 63 1.30 -43.66 -6.53
N LEU A 64 1.90 -43.17 -7.62
CA LEU A 64 2.91 -43.88 -8.40
C LEU A 64 4.15 -44.23 -7.58
N LEU A 65 4.62 -43.31 -6.73
CA LEU A 65 5.78 -43.57 -5.86
C LEU A 65 5.47 -44.56 -4.73
N SER A 66 4.22 -44.61 -4.27
CA SER A 66 3.78 -45.51 -3.20
C SER A 66 3.50 -46.93 -3.69
N ASP A 67 3.19 -47.08 -4.99
CA ASP A 67 2.93 -48.37 -5.60
C ASP A 67 4.25 -49.13 -5.90
N ARG A 68 4.39 -50.29 -5.24
CA ARG A 68 5.56 -51.16 -5.38
C ARG A 68 5.57 -51.92 -6.70
N SER A 69 4.43 -52.02 -7.38
CA SER A 69 4.31 -52.66 -8.69
C SER A 69 4.70 -51.75 -9.85
N THR A 70 4.87 -50.45 -9.60
CA THR A 70 5.34 -49.48 -10.59
C THR A 70 6.76 -49.81 -11.05
N ASP A 71 7.00 -49.64 -12.34
CA ASP A 71 8.31 -49.84 -12.97
C ASP A 71 9.38 -48.91 -12.35
N PRO A 72 10.60 -49.37 -12.04
CA PRO A 72 11.64 -48.53 -11.44
C PRO A 72 11.99 -47.26 -12.23
N GLU A 73 12.03 -47.32 -13.57
CA GLU A 73 12.31 -46.14 -14.40
C GLU A 73 11.19 -45.09 -14.28
N LEU A 74 9.93 -45.54 -14.29
CA LEU A 74 8.77 -44.65 -14.11
C LEU A 74 8.73 -44.04 -12.69
N ARG A 75 9.19 -44.79 -11.68
CA ARG A 75 9.28 -44.30 -10.30
C ARG A 75 10.35 -43.23 -10.12
N GLU A 76 11.49 -43.36 -10.83
CA GLU A 76 12.54 -42.35 -10.84
C GLU A 76 12.03 -41.04 -11.46
N LEU A 77 11.40 -41.13 -12.64
CA LEU A 77 10.78 -39.97 -13.30
C LEU A 77 9.72 -39.28 -12.43
N ALA A 78 8.84 -40.07 -11.80
CA ALA A 78 7.84 -39.54 -10.87
C ALA A 78 8.46 -38.82 -9.65
N GLY A 79 9.66 -39.24 -9.23
CA GLY A 79 10.42 -38.60 -8.16
C GLY A 79 10.95 -37.22 -8.57
N GLU A 80 11.44 -37.09 -9.80
CA GLU A 80 11.90 -35.82 -10.38
C GLU A 80 10.72 -34.83 -10.55
N ASP A 81 9.63 -35.29 -11.16
CA ASP A 81 8.42 -34.49 -11.38
C ASP A 81 7.81 -34.00 -10.06
N LEU A 82 7.82 -34.83 -9.03
CA LEU A 82 7.28 -34.48 -7.71
C LEU A 82 7.96 -33.26 -7.09
N ILE A 83 9.27 -33.06 -7.32
CA ILE A 83 9.99 -31.89 -6.83
C ILE A 83 9.51 -30.63 -7.56
N ALA A 84 9.40 -30.70 -8.89
CA ALA A 84 8.91 -29.60 -9.72
C ALA A 84 7.46 -29.24 -9.38
N THR A 85 6.55 -30.22 -9.32
CA THR A 85 5.13 -30.01 -8.99
C THR A 85 4.95 -29.47 -7.58
N LYS A 86 5.78 -29.84 -6.60
CA LYS A 86 5.72 -29.23 -5.26
C LYS A 86 6.05 -27.75 -5.26
N SER A 87 7.05 -27.34 -6.05
CA SER A 87 7.40 -25.92 -6.22
C SER A 87 6.27 -25.15 -6.91
N GLU A 88 5.69 -25.75 -7.95
CA GLU A 88 4.55 -25.20 -8.69
C GLU A 88 3.33 -24.99 -7.77
N VAL A 89 2.95 -26.00 -6.97
CA VAL A 89 1.84 -25.89 -6.00
C VAL A 89 2.07 -24.76 -5.00
N ALA A 90 3.31 -24.54 -4.55
CA ALA A 90 3.64 -23.44 -3.65
C ALA A 90 3.47 -22.07 -4.32
N SER A 91 3.92 -21.93 -5.57
CA SER A 91 3.74 -20.73 -6.39
C SER A 91 2.25 -20.44 -6.67
N LEU A 92 1.51 -21.45 -7.14
CA LEU A 92 0.06 -21.33 -7.39
C LEU A 92 -0.73 -21.03 -6.12
N SER A 93 -0.33 -21.58 -4.97
CA SER A 93 -0.93 -21.24 -3.68
C SER A 93 -0.72 -19.77 -3.31
N GLN A 94 0.44 -19.19 -3.65
CA GLN A 94 0.69 -17.77 -3.44
C GLN A 94 -0.13 -16.91 -4.41
N ASN A 95 -0.23 -17.31 -5.67
CA ASN A 95 -1.06 -16.62 -6.67
C ASN A 95 -2.53 -16.59 -6.26
N LEU A 96 -3.07 -17.72 -5.76
CA LEU A 96 -4.44 -17.77 -5.25
C LEU A 96 -4.65 -16.82 -4.06
N LYS A 97 -3.69 -16.72 -3.13
CA LYS A 97 -3.77 -15.75 -2.01
C LYS A 97 -3.81 -14.30 -2.52
N THR A 98 -2.97 -13.99 -3.50
CA THR A 98 -2.97 -12.66 -4.14
C THR A 98 -4.31 -12.38 -4.80
N ALA A 99 -4.84 -13.33 -5.58
CA ALA A 99 -6.14 -13.19 -6.26
C ALA A 99 -7.33 -13.05 -5.28
N LEU A 100 -7.25 -13.69 -4.10
CA LEU A 100 -8.27 -13.58 -3.06
C LEU A 100 -8.21 -12.26 -2.28
N THR A 101 -7.15 -11.47 -2.45
CA THR A 101 -7.00 -10.19 -1.75
C THR A 101 -7.99 -9.20 -2.35
N PRO A 102 -8.91 -8.62 -1.55
CA PRO A 102 -9.85 -7.63 -2.05
C PRO A 102 -9.11 -6.46 -2.68
N ILE A 103 -9.52 -6.09 -3.89
CA ILE A 103 -9.02 -4.91 -4.57
C ILE A 103 -9.60 -3.69 -3.88
N HIS A 104 -8.79 -2.65 -3.68
CA HIS A 104 -9.27 -1.39 -3.11
C HIS A 104 -10.27 -0.74 -4.08
N PRO A 105 -11.39 -0.14 -3.63
CA PRO A 105 -12.39 0.44 -4.52
C PRO A 105 -11.80 1.48 -5.47
N PHE A 106 -10.85 2.29 -4.98
CA PHE A 106 -10.15 3.31 -5.77
C PHE A 106 -8.88 2.81 -6.48
N ALA A 107 -8.59 1.51 -6.50
CA ALA A 107 -7.32 0.97 -7.01
C ALA A 107 -7.03 1.37 -8.46
N ALA A 108 -8.06 1.42 -9.31
CA ALA A 108 -7.91 1.74 -10.72
C ALA A 108 -7.73 3.24 -11.01
N LEU A 109 -7.85 4.11 -9.99
CA LEU A 109 -7.83 5.55 -10.20
C LEU A 109 -6.40 6.11 -10.26
N PRO A 110 -6.24 7.28 -10.92
CA PRO A 110 -5.07 8.12 -10.74
C PRO A 110 -4.95 8.63 -9.29
N CYS A 111 -3.86 9.32 -8.95
CA CYS A 111 -3.67 9.81 -7.58
C CYS A 111 -3.05 11.21 -7.50
N LEU A 112 -3.31 11.88 -6.37
CA LEU A 112 -2.60 13.06 -5.91
C LEU A 112 -1.70 12.68 -4.73
N ILE A 113 -0.48 13.18 -4.72
CA ILE A 113 0.47 13.06 -3.61
C ILE A 113 0.69 14.46 -3.04
N GLU A 114 0.26 14.66 -1.80
CA GLU A 114 0.49 15.87 -1.03
C GLU A 114 1.63 15.64 -0.04
N ILE A 115 2.63 16.54 -0.07
CA ILE A 115 3.84 16.45 0.75
C ILE A 115 3.90 17.69 1.63
N LYS A 116 3.88 17.48 2.95
CA LYS A 116 3.91 18.56 3.95
C LYS A 116 5.00 18.31 5.00
N PRO A 117 5.98 19.22 5.13
CA PRO A 117 6.96 19.15 6.21
C PRO A 117 6.29 19.09 7.58
N GLY A 118 6.82 18.25 8.46
CA GLY A 118 6.37 18.13 9.84
C GLY A 118 7.44 18.64 10.82
N VAL A 119 7.73 17.83 11.83
CA VAL A 119 8.72 18.16 12.87
C VAL A 119 10.13 18.16 12.27
N GLY A 120 10.95 19.15 12.61
CA GLY A 120 12.34 19.25 12.14
C GLY A 120 12.73 20.60 11.55
N GLY A 121 11.78 21.54 11.44
CA GLY A 121 12.05 22.91 10.96
C GLY A 121 12.59 22.93 9.52
N SER A 122 13.64 23.71 9.27
CA SER A 122 14.26 23.83 7.95
C SER A 122 14.72 22.50 7.36
N GLU A 123 15.13 21.55 8.20
CA GLU A 123 15.53 20.21 7.75
C GLU A 123 14.35 19.39 7.24
N ALA A 124 13.16 19.54 7.85
CA ALA A 124 11.94 18.88 7.36
C ALA A 124 11.56 19.41 5.96
N ASN A 125 11.76 20.71 5.72
CA ASN A 125 11.50 21.33 4.41
C ASN A 125 12.45 20.82 3.32
N LEU A 126 13.73 20.62 3.66
CA LEU A 126 14.72 20.00 2.77
C LEU A 126 14.37 18.53 2.50
N PHE A 127 14.00 17.79 3.53
CA PHE A 127 13.60 16.38 3.40
C PHE A 127 12.31 16.23 2.58
N ALA A 128 11.36 17.15 2.67
CA ALA A 128 10.19 17.18 1.79
C ALA A 128 10.60 17.34 0.31
N GLY A 129 11.62 18.15 0.02
CA GLY A 129 12.25 18.25 -1.30
C GLY A 129 12.87 16.93 -1.77
N ASP A 130 13.58 16.22 -0.88
CA ASP A 130 14.10 14.88 -1.17
C ASP A 130 12.99 13.91 -1.59
N LEU A 131 11.88 13.89 -0.85
CA LEU A 131 10.73 13.03 -1.14
C LEU A 131 10.03 13.41 -2.45
N LEU A 132 9.81 14.71 -2.71
CA LEU A 132 9.21 15.14 -3.98
C LEU A 132 10.04 14.66 -5.18
N ARG A 133 11.36 14.87 -5.13
CA ARG A 133 12.28 14.42 -6.18
C ARG A 133 12.28 12.90 -6.32
N MET A 134 12.23 12.18 -5.20
CA MET A 134 12.10 10.72 -5.21
C MET A 134 10.82 10.29 -5.96
N TYR A 135 9.66 10.88 -5.66
CA TYR A 135 8.40 10.53 -6.31
C TYR A 135 8.38 10.92 -7.79
N LEU A 136 8.94 12.08 -8.17
CA LEU A 136 9.08 12.47 -9.58
C LEU A 136 9.94 11.45 -10.36
N ARG A 137 11.10 11.08 -9.83
CA ARG A 137 11.98 10.05 -10.44
C ARG A 137 11.32 8.68 -10.46
N TYR A 138 10.52 8.35 -9.44
CA TYR A 138 9.74 7.12 -9.41
C TYR A 138 8.71 7.09 -10.54
N ALA A 139 7.93 8.16 -10.68
CA ALA A 139 6.94 8.31 -11.75
C ALA A 139 7.59 8.17 -13.13
N GLU A 140 8.70 8.88 -13.38
CA GLU A 140 9.47 8.76 -14.64
C GLU A 140 9.90 7.31 -14.92
N ARG A 141 10.44 6.60 -13.93
CA ARG A 141 10.88 5.19 -14.09
C ARG A 141 9.73 4.23 -14.33
N ARG A 142 8.54 4.52 -13.79
CA ARG A 142 7.31 3.76 -14.04
C ARG A 142 6.61 4.15 -15.34
N GLY A 143 7.09 5.20 -16.02
CA GLY A 143 6.45 5.75 -17.20
C GLY A 143 5.16 6.53 -16.91
N PHE A 144 4.94 6.91 -15.64
CA PHE A 144 3.79 7.70 -15.23
C PHE A 144 3.92 9.16 -15.66
N GLN A 145 2.82 9.70 -16.19
CA GLN A 145 2.60 11.11 -16.43
C GLN A 145 2.34 11.80 -15.09
N SER A 146 3.27 12.67 -14.70
CA SER A 146 3.17 13.42 -13.46
C SER A 146 3.20 14.94 -13.71
N SER A 147 2.43 15.68 -12.91
CA SER A 147 2.26 17.13 -13.03
C SER A 147 2.27 17.77 -11.65
N LEU A 148 3.07 18.81 -11.46
CA LEU A 148 3.14 19.53 -10.18
C LEU A 148 2.04 20.58 -10.13
N LEU A 149 1.02 20.35 -9.30
CA LEU A 149 -0.13 21.25 -9.15
C LEU A 149 0.16 22.40 -8.19
N LYS A 150 0.95 22.12 -7.14
CA LYS A 150 1.34 23.10 -6.13
C LYS A 150 2.78 22.89 -5.74
N TYR A 151 3.51 23.99 -5.58
CA TYR A 151 4.90 24.01 -5.14
C TYR A 151 5.20 25.32 -4.43
N GLU A 152 5.20 25.28 -3.11
CA GLU A 152 5.54 26.41 -2.24
C GLU A 152 6.88 26.16 -1.57
N THR A 153 7.77 27.14 -1.61
CA THR A 153 9.12 27.09 -1.05
C THR A 153 9.32 28.22 -0.04
N THR A 154 10.30 28.07 0.85
CA THR A 154 10.58 29.07 1.89
C THR A 154 11.07 30.42 1.34
N ASP A 155 11.71 30.41 0.17
CA ASP A 155 12.36 31.56 -0.45
C ASP A 155 11.61 32.08 -1.70
N GLY A 156 10.46 31.47 -2.03
CA GLY A 156 9.67 31.82 -3.22
C GLY A 156 10.27 31.32 -4.54
N THR A 157 11.31 30.49 -4.50
CA THR A 157 11.89 29.87 -5.69
C THR A 157 10.90 28.91 -6.34
N THR A 158 10.70 29.02 -7.65
CA THR A 158 9.79 28.18 -8.43
C THR A 158 10.54 27.05 -9.15
N GLY A 159 9.97 25.84 -9.17
CA GLY A 159 10.45 24.70 -9.95
C GLY A 159 11.01 23.56 -9.09
N ALA A 160 10.58 22.33 -9.39
CA ALA A 160 10.94 21.11 -8.65
C ALA A 160 12.41 20.65 -8.82
N GLU A 161 13.12 21.23 -9.78
CA GLU A 161 14.56 21.02 -9.99
C GLU A 161 15.40 21.80 -8.96
N SER A 162 14.81 22.77 -8.27
CA SER A 162 15.49 23.55 -7.23
C SER A 162 15.68 22.71 -5.97
N GLU A 163 16.84 22.82 -5.32
CA GLU A 163 17.07 22.26 -3.97
C GLU A 163 16.45 23.12 -2.85
N ALA A 164 15.50 24.00 -3.22
CA ALA A 164 14.84 24.89 -2.29
C ALA A 164 14.04 24.12 -1.23
N PRO A 165 14.07 24.55 0.05
CA PRO A 165 13.25 23.96 1.09
C PRO A 165 11.76 24.16 0.78
N ILE A 166 11.00 23.06 0.76
CA ILE A 166 9.57 23.03 0.43
C ILE A 166 8.73 23.30 1.67
N LEU A 167 7.67 24.10 1.53
CA LEU A 167 6.60 24.29 2.52
C LEU A 167 5.38 23.43 2.23
N GLU A 168 5.03 23.27 0.95
CA GLU A 168 3.96 22.39 0.50
C GLU A 168 4.19 22.00 -0.97
N ALA A 169 3.95 20.74 -1.31
CA ALA A 169 3.92 20.30 -2.70
C ALA A 169 2.74 19.36 -2.95
N ILE A 170 2.10 19.51 -4.10
CA ILE A 170 1.04 18.61 -4.59
C ILE A 170 1.43 18.12 -5.97
N LEU A 171 1.66 16.81 -6.08
CA LEU A 171 1.99 16.12 -7.32
C LEU A 171 0.76 15.32 -7.78
N GLU A 172 0.32 15.54 -9.01
CA GLU A 172 -0.68 14.72 -9.68
C GLU A 172 0.00 13.65 -10.53
N ILE A 173 -0.49 12.42 -10.44
CA ILE A 173 -0.16 11.34 -11.37
C ILE A 173 -1.46 10.94 -12.07
N SER A 174 -1.51 11.15 -13.39
CA SER A 174 -2.75 11.02 -14.18
C SER A 174 -3.05 9.59 -14.67
N ASP A 175 -2.10 8.67 -14.55
CA ASP A 175 -2.28 7.29 -15.03
C ASP A 175 -3.22 6.47 -14.15
N ALA A 176 -4.09 5.70 -14.81
CA ALA A 176 -4.96 4.73 -14.14
C ALA A 176 -4.13 3.69 -13.39
N GLY A 177 -4.52 3.37 -12.16
CA GLY A 177 -3.82 2.41 -11.30
C GLY A 177 -2.74 3.02 -10.40
N ALA A 178 -2.37 4.29 -10.61
CA ALA A 178 -1.34 4.95 -9.80
C ALA A 178 -1.67 4.96 -8.31
N TYR A 179 -2.96 5.11 -7.95
CA TYR A 179 -3.39 5.06 -6.55
C TYR A 179 -3.11 3.69 -5.90
N ALA A 180 -3.38 2.57 -6.58
CA ALA A 180 -3.12 1.24 -6.01
C ALA A 180 -1.65 1.03 -5.65
N GLU A 181 -0.76 1.59 -6.45
CA GLU A 181 0.69 1.46 -6.30
C GLU A 181 1.25 2.35 -5.20
N LEU A 182 0.76 3.58 -5.09
CA LEU A 182 1.31 4.60 -4.19
C LEU A 182 0.53 4.77 -2.88
N ARG A 183 -0.69 4.23 -2.73
CA ARG A 183 -1.50 4.40 -1.50
C ARG A 183 -0.78 4.02 -0.20
N CYS A 184 0.14 3.05 -0.26
CA CYS A 184 0.90 2.57 0.90
C CYS A 184 1.99 3.56 1.35
N GLU A 185 2.29 4.58 0.53
CA GLU A 185 3.23 5.65 0.85
C GLU A 185 2.61 6.73 1.75
N SER A 186 1.29 6.69 1.94
CA SER A 186 0.61 7.65 2.81
C SER A 186 0.98 7.41 4.27
N GLY A 187 1.45 8.45 4.95
CA GLY A 187 1.87 8.39 6.34
C GLY A 187 2.97 9.39 6.66
N VAL A 188 3.64 9.15 7.78
CA VAL A 188 4.76 9.98 8.23
C VAL A 188 6.08 9.31 7.85
N HIS A 189 6.87 10.02 7.05
CA HIS A 189 8.22 9.62 6.66
C HIS A 189 9.22 10.26 7.62
N ARG A 190 10.16 9.48 8.15
CA ARG A 190 11.15 9.93 9.14
C ARG A 190 12.56 9.84 8.59
N VAL A 191 13.37 10.87 8.84
CA VAL A 191 14.79 10.90 8.51
C VAL A 191 15.61 11.19 9.76
N GLN A 192 16.79 10.55 9.86
CA GLN A 192 17.78 10.82 10.90
C GLN A 192 19.14 11.04 10.25
N ARG A 193 19.59 12.30 10.23
CA ARG A 193 20.88 12.69 9.64
C ARG A 193 21.42 13.95 10.29
N VAL A 194 22.66 14.31 9.99
CA VAL A 194 23.21 15.64 10.33
C VAL A 194 22.64 16.63 9.31
N PRO A 195 21.81 17.60 9.75
CA PRO A 195 21.24 18.59 8.83
C PRO A 195 22.32 19.43 8.16
N VAL A 196 22.02 19.90 6.95
CA VAL A 196 22.89 20.88 6.27
C VAL A 196 22.99 22.18 7.09
N THR A 197 21.96 22.49 7.88
CA THR A 197 21.90 23.67 8.74
C THR A 197 22.60 23.48 10.10
N GLU A 198 23.23 22.33 10.38
CA GLU A 198 23.82 22.02 11.69
C GLU A 198 25.35 22.17 11.71
N ALA A 199 25.85 23.08 12.56
CA ALA A 199 27.27 23.41 12.63
C ALA A 199 28.12 22.43 13.46
N LYS A 200 27.52 21.70 14.42
CA LYS A 200 28.25 20.83 15.37
C LYS A 200 28.26 19.35 14.97
N GLY A 201 27.74 19.02 13.79
CA GLY A 201 27.69 17.64 13.31
C GLY A 201 26.74 16.73 14.10
N ARG A 202 25.72 17.29 14.76
CA ARG A 202 24.76 16.51 15.55
C ARG A 202 23.67 15.94 14.65
N THR A 203 23.32 14.68 14.88
CA THR A 203 22.20 14.04 14.19
C THR A 203 20.88 14.58 14.70
N HIS A 204 20.02 15.07 13.80
CA HIS A 204 18.65 15.45 14.11
C HIS A 204 17.67 14.43 13.54
N THR A 205 16.48 14.36 14.14
CA THR A 205 15.36 13.57 13.62
C THR A 205 14.32 14.53 13.06
N SER A 206 13.96 14.36 11.79
CA SER A 206 12.93 15.16 11.12
C SER A 206 11.88 14.25 10.51
N ALA A 207 10.70 14.79 10.23
CA ALA A 207 9.57 14.06 9.69
C ALA A 207 8.80 14.88 8.65
N VAL A 208 8.23 14.20 7.65
CA VAL A 208 7.39 14.76 6.60
C VAL A 208 6.13 13.93 6.48
N GLY A 209 4.97 14.59 6.40
CA GLY A 209 3.70 13.93 6.09
C GLY A 209 3.54 13.78 4.57
N VAL A 210 3.17 12.58 4.14
CA VAL A 210 2.78 12.29 2.76
C VAL A 210 1.34 11.77 2.76
N LEU A 211 0.48 12.37 1.97
CA LEU A 211 -0.90 11.95 1.78
C LEU A 211 -1.11 11.55 0.33
N VAL A 212 -1.58 10.32 0.10
CA VAL A 212 -1.90 9.83 -1.25
C VAL A 212 -3.41 9.70 -1.37
N LEU A 213 -3.99 10.50 -2.25
CA LEU A 213 -5.43 10.60 -2.47
C LEU A 213 -5.79 10.05 -3.85
N PRO A 214 -6.91 9.33 -4.01
CA PRO A 214 -7.40 9.00 -5.33
C PRO A 214 -7.87 10.28 -6.05
N SER A 215 -7.45 10.45 -7.30
CA SER A 215 -7.90 11.56 -8.14
C SER A 215 -9.12 11.13 -8.95
N ILE A 216 -10.24 11.81 -8.76
CA ILE A 216 -11.47 11.58 -9.52
C ILE A 216 -11.57 12.67 -10.58
N PRO A 217 -11.47 12.34 -11.89
CA PRO A 217 -11.54 13.34 -12.94
C PRO A 217 -12.92 14.00 -12.96
N THR A 218 -12.95 15.32 -12.75
CA THR A 218 -14.19 16.12 -12.61
C THR A 218 -14.84 16.49 -13.95
N THR A 219 -14.24 16.15 -15.09
CA THR A 219 -14.75 16.56 -16.41
C THR A 219 -14.50 15.52 -17.50
N GLY A 220 -15.57 15.03 -18.13
CA GLY A 220 -15.55 14.55 -19.52
C GLY A 220 -15.59 13.04 -19.74
N GLY A 221 -16.79 12.52 -20.01
CA GLY A 221 -17.03 11.20 -20.61
C GLY A 221 -18.11 10.40 -19.89
N GLU A 222 -18.82 9.54 -20.60
CA GLU A 222 -19.91 8.65 -20.12
C GLU A 222 -19.51 7.67 -18.98
N LYS A 223 -18.28 7.81 -18.45
CA LYS A 223 -17.68 7.05 -17.34
C LYS A 223 -16.98 7.95 -16.30
N SER A 224 -17.29 9.25 -16.21
CA SER A 224 -16.81 10.05 -15.08
C SER A 224 -17.56 9.62 -13.82
N ILE A 225 -16.83 9.23 -12.77
CA ILE A 225 -17.40 9.13 -11.42
C ILE A 225 -17.81 10.55 -11.05
N GLY A 226 -19.11 10.83 -11.07
CA GLY A 226 -19.63 12.17 -10.78
C GLY A 226 -19.69 12.43 -9.28
N GLU A 227 -19.83 13.69 -8.88
CA GLU A 227 -20.16 14.04 -7.48
C GLU A 227 -21.42 13.32 -6.97
N ALA A 228 -22.32 12.92 -7.87
CA ALA A 228 -23.49 12.10 -7.56
C ALA A 228 -23.11 10.70 -7.08
N ASP A 229 -22.10 10.06 -7.67
CA ASP A 229 -21.63 8.73 -7.27
C ASP A 229 -20.93 8.76 -5.90
N LEU A 230 -20.41 9.91 -5.46
CA LEU A 230 -19.79 10.06 -4.14
C LEU A 230 -20.82 10.23 -3.01
N ASN A 231 -22.04 10.62 -3.36
CA ASN A 231 -23.15 10.85 -2.44
C ASN A 231 -24.23 9.75 -2.50
N ASP A 232 -24.09 8.77 -3.39
CA ASP A 232 -24.98 7.61 -3.50
C ASP A 232 -24.58 6.53 -2.48
N PRO A 233 -25.42 6.21 -1.47
CA PRO A 233 -25.13 5.17 -0.49
C PRO A 233 -24.81 3.77 -1.07
N GLU A 234 -25.22 3.50 -2.31
CA GLU A 234 -24.97 2.22 -3.01
C GLU A 234 -23.67 2.22 -3.82
N SER A 235 -22.93 3.34 -3.84
CA SER A 235 -21.66 3.47 -4.56
C SER A 235 -20.49 2.94 -3.74
N ASP A 236 -19.56 2.25 -4.42
CA ASP A 236 -18.27 1.81 -3.85
C ASP A 236 -17.42 2.98 -3.30
N TYR A 237 -17.76 4.22 -3.68
CA TYR A 237 -17.01 5.45 -3.36
C TYR A 237 -17.68 6.31 -2.28
N TYR A 238 -18.85 5.91 -1.79
CA TYR A 238 -19.60 6.67 -0.80
C TYR A 238 -18.95 6.60 0.58
N VAL A 239 -18.78 7.77 1.20
CA VAL A 239 -18.30 7.90 2.57
C VAL A 239 -19.36 8.61 3.39
N ASN A 240 -19.98 7.89 4.32
CA ASN A 240 -20.93 8.48 5.24
C ASN A 240 -20.20 9.38 6.25
N THR A 241 -20.51 10.67 6.22
CA THR A 241 -19.90 11.67 7.11
C THR A 241 -20.13 11.40 8.59
N THR A 242 -21.18 10.67 8.99
CA THR A 242 -21.39 10.29 10.40
C THR A 242 -20.42 9.21 10.88
N ASP A 243 -19.85 8.44 9.94
CA ASP A 243 -18.91 7.36 10.22
C ASP A 243 -17.46 7.86 10.24
N VAL A 244 -17.24 9.10 9.77
CA VAL A 244 -15.95 9.78 9.84
C VAL A 244 -15.69 10.24 11.27
N ARG A 245 -14.81 9.52 11.96
CA ARG A 245 -14.29 9.92 13.27
C ARG A 245 -12.94 10.59 13.11
N VAL A 246 -12.79 11.77 13.71
CA VAL A 246 -11.52 12.49 13.78
C VAL A 246 -10.87 12.18 15.12
N ASP A 247 -9.97 11.20 15.13
CA ASP A 247 -9.20 10.85 16.31
C ASP A 247 -7.93 11.70 16.39
N VAL A 248 -7.86 12.56 17.41
CA VAL A 248 -6.65 13.36 17.70
C VAL A 248 -5.73 12.52 18.57
N MET A 249 -4.87 11.72 17.93
CA MET A 249 -3.86 10.94 18.63
C MET A 249 -2.66 11.82 19.00
N ARG A 250 -2.40 11.95 20.31
CA ARG A 250 -1.17 12.56 20.85
C ARG A 250 -0.20 11.45 21.19
N ALA A 251 0.95 11.39 20.52
CA ALA A 251 2.04 10.51 20.91
C ALA A 251 2.58 10.93 22.30
N ARG A 252 2.16 10.24 23.37
CA ARG A 252 2.74 10.39 24.71
C ARG A 252 4.00 9.54 24.81
N GLY A 253 5.07 9.97 24.15
CA GLY A 253 6.41 9.41 24.28
C GLY A 253 7.43 10.55 24.25
N ALA A 254 8.58 10.37 24.91
CA ALA A 254 9.61 11.40 25.10
C ALA A 254 10.35 11.86 23.81
N GLY A 255 9.70 11.81 22.64
CA GLY A 255 10.29 12.18 21.36
C GLY A 255 9.30 12.66 20.29
N ALA A 256 8.05 13.01 20.63
CA ALA A 256 7.10 13.51 19.63
C ALA A 256 6.22 14.63 20.21
N VAL A 257 6.61 15.88 19.99
CA VAL A 257 5.69 17.01 20.07
C VAL A 257 5.21 17.29 18.64
N GLY A 258 4.09 16.67 18.28
CA GLY A 258 3.27 17.12 17.16
C GLY A 258 2.26 18.12 17.70
N GLN A 259 2.54 19.42 17.59
CA GLN A 259 1.48 20.41 17.60
C GLN A 259 0.84 20.36 16.21
N HIS A 260 -0.39 19.85 16.15
CA HIS A 260 -1.26 20.09 15.00
C HIS A 260 -1.97 21.41 15.30
N ASP A 261 -1.46 22.52 14.75
CA ASP A 261 -2.19 23.77 14.78
C ASP A 261 -3.44 23.60 13.92
N GLY A 262 -4.58 23.48 14.61
CA GLY A 262 -5.88 23.56 13.98
C GLY A 262 -6.02 24.91 13.31
N LEU A 263 -6.08 24.91 11.98
CA LEU A 263 -6.47 26.08 11.21
C LEU A 263 -7.88 26.49 11.63
N ARG A 264 -7.97 27.54 12.46
CA ARG A 264 -9.19 28.29 12.71
C ARG A 264 -9.63 28.94 11.40
N GLY A 265 -10.93 28.86 11.14
CA GLY A 265 -11.55 29.54 10.01
C GLY A 265 -11.35 31.05 10.09
N ALA A 266 -10.96 31.63 8.95
CA ALA A 266 -11.25 33.00 8.60
C ALA A 266 -11.88 32.96 7.20
N HIS A 267 -13.14 33.37 7.13
CA HIS A 267 -13.77 33.75 5.88
C HIS A 267 -13.07 35.03 5.40
N ASP A 268 -12.33 34.96 4.31
CA ASP A 268 -12.13 36.12 3.45
C ASP A 268 -12.33 35.70 2.00
N ALA A 269 -13.35 36.29 1.39
CA ALA A 269 -13.69 36.09 0.00
C ALA A 269 -12.71 36.91 -0.85
N HIS A 270 -11.87 36.23 -1.65
CA HIS A 270 -11.12 36.88 -2.73
C HIS A 270 -11.61 36.38 -4.09
N PRO A 271 -11.84 37.27 -5.07
CA PRO A 271 -12.44 36.91 -6.34
C PRO A 271 -11.34 36.73 -7.37
N ASP A 272 -10.80 35.52 -7.55
CA ASP A 272 -10.08 35.19 -8.78
C ASP A 272 -10.17 33.68 -9.07
N GLY A 273 -10.56 33.38 -10.31
CA GLY A 273 -11.06 32.09 -10.79
C GLY A 273 -10.00 31.01 -10.97
N HIS A 274 -9.37 30.58 -9.89
CA HIS A 274 -8.61 29.34 -9.85
C HIS A 274 -9.44 28.19 -9.26
N ARG A 275 -9.40 27.05 -9.96
CA ARG A 275 -10.09 25.80 -9.67
C ARG A 275 -9.98 25.47 -8.18
N ARG A 276 -11.08 25.60 -7.43
CA ARG A 276 -11.18 25.09 -6.07
C ARG A 276 -11.25 23.57 -6.14
N LEU A 277 -10.13 22.90 -5.85
CA LEU A 277 -10.10 21.51 -5.46
C LEU A 277 -10.28 21.45 -3.95
N ASP A 278 -11.52 21.48 -3.48
CA ASP A 278 -11.84 21.19 -2.07
C ASP A 278 -11.81 19.66 -1.85
N ALA A 279 -10.64 19.04 -2.00
CA ALA A 279 -10.43 17.65 -1.60
C ALA A 279 -10.00 17.62 -0.12
N ARG A 280 -10.92 17.99 0.78
CA ARG A 280 -10.73 17.83 2.23
C ARG A 280 -11.24 16.46 2.65
N PHE A 281 -10.38 15.44 2.60
CA PHE A 281 -10.64 14.14 3.20
C PHE A 281 -9.52 13.76 4.17
N ALA A 282 -9.88 13.55 5.43
CA ALA A 282 -9.01 12.89 6.40
C ALA A 282 -9.12 11.37 6.18
N ILE A 283 -8.08 10.75 5.63
CA ILE A 283 -8.00 9.29 5.60
C ILE A 283 -7.60 8.82 7.00
N SER A 284 -8.55 8.18 7.70
CA SER A 284 -8.29 7.44 8.94
C SER A 284 -7.38 6.26 8.59
N THR A 285 -6.18 6.24 9.13
CA THR A 285 -5.28 5.07 9.10
C THR A 285 -5.91 3.96 9.94
N GLN A 286 -6.28 2.84 9.31
CA GLN A 286 -6.73 1.64 10.03
C GLN A 286 -5.61 1.14 10.97
N GLU A 287 -5.99 0.77 12.20
CA GLU A 287 -5.09 0.31 13.27
C GLU A 287 -4.18 -0.87 12.83
N PRO A 288 -2.91 -0.91 13.28
CA PRO A 288 -2.17 -2.17 13.28
C PRO A 288 -2.78 -3.09 14.35
N ARG A 289 -3.30 -4.25 13.90
CA ARG A 289 -3.72 -5.34 14.79
C ARG A 289 -2.59 -5.70 15.75
N GLU A 290 -2.97 -5.89 17.02
CA GLU A 290 -2.12 -6.22 18.17
C GLU A 290 -0.89 -7.07 17.81
N SER A 291 0.29 -6.52 18.06
CA SER A 291 1.51 -7.31 18.18
C SER A 291 1.40 -8.16 19.45
N VAL A 292 1.26 -9.47 19.28
CA VAL A 292 1.44 -10.45 20.34
C VAL A 292 2.84 -10.26 20.93
N GLU A 293 2.92 -9.77 22.17
CA GLU A 293 4.17 -9.69 22.92
C GLU A 293 4.71 -11.10 23.17
N TYR A 294 5.92 -11.38 22.66
CA TYR A 294 6.74 -12.47 23.17
C TYR A 294 7.65 -11.92 24.26
N PRO A 295 7.68 -12.51 25.47
CA PRO A 295 8.57 -12.04 26.52
C PRO A 295 10.04 -12.25 26.11
N ALA A 296 10.79 -11.15 26.07
CA ALA A 296 12.23 -11.18 25.80
C ALA A 296 12.94 -11.99 26.88
N ARG A 297 13.64 -13.05 26.46
CA ARG A 297 14.53 -13.85 27.30
C ARG A 297 15.78 -13.02 27.58
N ALA A 298 15.99 -12.62 28.84
CA ALA A 298 17.18 -11.88 29.26
C ALA A 298 18.46 -12.69 28.96
N PRO A 299 19.54 -12.07 28.43
CA PRO A 299 20.83 -12.72 28.39
C PRO A 299 21.39 -12.84 29.82
N SER A 300 21.81 -14.06 30.17
CA SER A 300 22.45 -14.42 31.41
C SER A 300 23.72 -13.60 31.66
N ALA A 301 23.80 -12.97 32.82
CA ALA A 301 25.01 -12.36 33.35
C ALA A 301 26.12 -13.41 33.47
N GLY A 302 27.25 -13.16 32.83
CA GLY A 302 28.52 -13.83 33.09
C GLY A 302 29.40 -12.87 33.88
N GLU A 303 29.78 -13.29 35.09
CA GLU A 303 30.70 -12.61 36.00
C GLU A 303 32.05 -12.34 35.31
N ALA A 304 32.52 -11.10 35.38
CA ALA A 304 33.93 -10.76 35.17
C ALA A 304 34.41 -10.00 36.40
N GLY A 305 35.28 -10.65 37.16
CA GLY A 305 35.76 -10.24 38.47
C GLY A 305 36.67 -9.02 38.49
N GLU A 306 36.71 -8.41 39.67
CA GLU A 306 37.69 -7.42 40.08
C GLU A 306 39.11 -7.95 39.96
N ALA A 307 40.00 -7.14 39.41
CA ALA A 307 41.42 -7.16 39.75
C ALA A 307 41.95 -5.73 39.75
N GLY A 308 42.11 -5.17 40.95
CA GLY A 308 42.87 -3.95 41.17
C GLY A 308 44.36 -4.24 41.27
N GLY A 309 45.16 -3.20 40.99
CA GLY A 309 46.42 -2.94 41.68
C GLY A 309 47.72 -3.31 40.98
N GLY A 310 48.45 -2.25 40.56
CA GLY A 310 49.81 -2.02 41.05
C GLY A 310 51.00 -2.32 40.11
N GLY A 311 51.86 -1.30 39.95
CA GLY A 311 53.32 -1.47 40.02
C GLY A 311 54.14 -1.29 38.75
N ALA A 312 55.07 -0.32 38.83
CA ALA A 312 56.43 -0.22 38.25
C ALA A 312 56.92 -1.35 37.32
N GLU A 313 57.62 -1.08 36.22
CA GLU A 313 58.83 -0.26 35.99
C GLU A 313 58.82 0.36 34.58
#